data_AF-A0A511ZNN2-F1
#
_entry.id   AF-A0A511ZNN2-F1
#
_cell.length_a   1.000
_cell.length_b   1.000
_cell.length_c   1.000
_cell.angle_alpha   90.00
_cell.angle_beta   90.00
_cell.angle_gamma   90.00
#
_symmetry.space_group_name_H-M   'P 1'
#
loop_
_entity.id
_entity.type
_entity.pdbx_description
1 polymer ?
#
loop_
_entity_poly.entity_id
_entity_poly.type
_entity_poly.pdbx_seq_one_letter_code
_entity_poly.pdbx_strand_id
1 'polypeptide(L)' 'MQENKDNKFTAAGTDIEAVKKANKNSGMSYNEAKEFIARTTGGHGTEIYSDTDFEDVSAQNQQSQKNSK' A
#
# COMPACT_ATOMS: atom_id res chain seq x y z
N MET A 1 -15.19 23.15 -15.37
CA MET A 1 -13.92 22.76 -14.72
C MET A 1 -12.94 23.88 -14.97
N GLN A 2 -12.43 24.53 -13.92
CA GLN A 2 -11.61 25.73 -14.06
C GLN A 2 -10.14 25.28 -14.19
N GLU A 3 -9.57 25.40 -15.38
CA GLU A 3 -8.13 25.22 -15.60
C GLU A 3 -7.40 26.39 -14.95
N ASN A 4 -6.67 26.11 -13.86
CA ASN A 4 -5.70 27.04 -13.31
C ASN A 4 -4.46 27.05 -14.22
N LYS A 5 -4.43 28.02 -15.13
CA LYS A 5 -3.31 28.27 -16.02
C LYS A 5 -2.21 29.01 -15.25
N ASP A 6 -1.00 28.46 -15.26
CA ASP A 6 0.29 29.16 -15.12
C ASP A 6 0.90 29.45 -13.73
N ASN A 7 0.58 28.71 -12.67
CA ASN A 7 1.43 28.73 -11.46
C ASN A 7 2.57 27.72 -11.59
N LYS A 8 3.74 28.15 -12.10
CA LYS A 8 4.95 27.32 -12.25
C LYS A 8 5.54 26.86 -10.91
N PHE A 9 5.31 27.64 -9.85
CA PHE A 9 5.82 27.37 -8.51
C PHE A 9 4.71 27.27 -7.47
N THR A 10 4.89 26.43 -6.45
CA THR A 10 4.02 26.40 -5.27
C THR A 10 4.28 27.61 -4.35
N ALA A 11 3.43 27.83 -3.34
CA ALA A 11 3.64 28.88 -2.33
C ALA A 11 4.98 28.74 -1.56
N ALA A 12 5.52 27.52 -1.51
CA ALA A 12 6.83 27.23 -0.92
C ALA A 12 7.99 27.37 -1.94
N GLY A 13 7.73 27.83 -3.16
CA GLY A 13 8.74 27.99 -4.22
C GLY A 13 9.12 26.72 -4.96
N THR A 14 8.34 25.64 -4.86
CA THR A 14 8.64 24.36 -5.54
C THR A 14 8.24 24.42 -7.01
N ASP A 15 9.17 24.13 -7.93
CA ASP A 15 8.89 24.05 -9.37
C ASP A 15 8.03 22.81 -9.68
N ILE A 16 6.81 23.04 -10.17
CA ILE A 16 5.83 21.99 -10.44
C ILE A 16 6.25 21.11 -11.61
N GLU A 17 6.85 21.67 -12.65
CA GLU A 17 7.27 20.91 -13.84
C GLU A 17 8.50 20.04 -13.55
N ALA A 18 9.42 20.54 -12.71
CA ALA A 18 10.53 19.75 -12.23
C ALA A 18 10.07 18.53 -11.43
N VAL A 19 9.08 18.71 -10.53
CA VAL A 19 8.51 17.61 -9.73
C VAL A 19 7.77 16.60 -10.60
N LYS A 20 6.95 17.06 -11.56
CA LYS A 20 6.27 16.16 -12.52
C LYS A 20 7.27 15.31 -13.31
N LYS A 21 8.37 15.92 -13.78
CA LYS A 21 9.43 15.20 -14.50
C LYS A 21 10.14 14.19 -13.60
N ALA A 22 10.45 14.56 -12.36
CA ALA A 22 11.07 13.66 -11.39
C ALA A 22 10.15 12.46 -11.08
N ASN A 23 8.85 12.69 -10.86
CA ASN A 23 7.87 11.62 -10.59
C ASN A 23 7.69 10.70 -11.80
N LYS A 24 7.72 11.21 -13.03
CA LYS A 24 7.72 10.37 -14.24
C LYS A 24 8.96 9.47 -14.33
N ASN A 25 10.06 9.88 -13.71
CA ASN A 25 11.34 9.16 -13.74
C ASN A 25 11.61 8.37 -12.45
N SER A 26 10.73 8.39 -11.46
CA SER A 26 10.95 7.76 -10.14
C SER A 26 10.64 6.27 -10.08
N GLY A 27 10.27 5.65 -11.21
CA GLY A 27 9.90 4.24 -11.29
C GLY A 27 8.42 3.98 -11.03
N MET A 28 8.08 2.77 -10.58
CA MET A 28 6.70 2.37 -10.30
C MET A 28 6.11 3.18 -9.16
N SER A 29 4.86 3.59 -9.30
CA SER A 29 4.06 4.08 -8.18
C SER A 29 3.88 2.98 -7.13
N TYR A 30 3.47 3.39 -5.93
CA TYR A 30 3.19 2.45 -4.84
C TYR A 30 2.19 1.35 -5.25
N ASN A 31 1.12 1.71 -5.95
CA ASN A 31 0.11 0.74 -6.39
C ASN A 31 0.65 -0.21 -7.46
N GLU A 32 1.42 0.31 -8.41
CA GLU A 32 2.08 -0.51 -9.45
C GLU A 32 3.10 -1.46 -8.84
N ALA A 33 3.91 -0.98 -7.88
CA ALA A 33 4.86 -1.82 -7.15
C ALA A 33 4.14 -2.90 -6.34
N LYS A 34 3.03 -2.56 -5.68
CA LYS A 34 2.20 -3.51 -4.93
C LYS A 34 1.62 -4.60 -5.83
N GLU A 35 1.07 -4.24 -6.99
CA GLU A 35 0.58 -5.20 -7.97
C GLU A 35 1.72 -6.04 -8.57
N PHE A 36 2.85 -5.42 -8.89
CA PHE A 36 4.02 -6.12 -9.43
C PHE A 36 4.53 -7.17 -8.44
N ILE A 37 4.68 -6.80 -7.17
CA ILE A 37 5.06 -7.73 -6.10
C ILE A 37 4.02 -8.84 -6.00
N ALA A 38 2.72 -8.53 -5.90
CA ALA A 38 1.67 -9.54 -5.83
C ALA A 38 1.66 -10.52 -7.03
N ARG A 39 2.01 -10.05 -8.23
CA ARG A 39 2.10 -10.90 -9.44
C ARG A 39 3.37 -11.74 -9.48
N THR A 40 4.51 -11.18 -9.09
CA THR A 40 5.84 -11.75 -9.38
C THR A 40 6.48 -12.48 -8.21
N THR A 41 6.28 -12.01 -6.98
CA THR A 41 7.01 -12.49 -5.79
C THR A 41 6.14 -12.72 -4.56
N GLY A 42 4.97 -12.09 -4.47
CA GLY A 42 4.04 -12.22 -3.36
C GLY A 42 3.15 -13.45 -3.50
N GLY A 43 2.87 -14.14 -2.40
CA GLY A 43 1.86 -15.20 -2.33
C GLY A 43 2.24 -16.57 -2.91
N HIS A 44 3.30 -16.66 -3.73
CA HIS A 44 3.74 -17.95 -4.29
C HIS A 44 4.44 -18.80 -3.22
N GLY A 45 3.84 -19.93 -2.85
CA GLY A 45 4.40 -20.86 -1.85
C GLY A 45 4.31 -20.38 -0.40
N THR A 46 3.62 -19.27 -0.12
CA THR A 46 3.30 -18.82 1.26
C THR A 46 1.92 -19.28 1.74
N GLU A 47 1.21 -20.04 0.91
CA GLU A 47 -0.02 -20.73 1.30
C GLU A 47 0.19 -21.58 2.56
N ILE A 48 1.33 -22.26 2.68
CA ILE A 48 1.75 -23.03 3.87
C ILE A 48 2.02 -22.19 5.12
N TYR A 49 2.18 -20.87 4.98
CA TYR A 49 2.42 -19.94 6.10
C TYR A 49 1.13 -19.19 6.47
N SER A 50 0.02 -19.49 5.80
CA SER A 50 -1.29 -18.86 5.99
C SER A 50 -2.34 -19.88 6.43
N ASP A 51 -1.95 -20.93 7.17
CA ASP A 51 -2.85 -21.91 7.80
C ASP A 51 -3.59 -21.32 9.01
N THR A 52 -3.93 -20.04 8.95
CA THR A 52 -4.74 -19.39 9.98
C THR A 52 -6.20 -19.71 9.69
N ASP A 53 -6.70 -20.78 10.29
CA ASP A 53 -8.14 -21.07 10.30
C ASP A 53 -8.85 -20.03 11.17
N PHE A 54 -9.80 -19.32 10.56
CA PHE A 54 -10.59 -18.30 11.23
C PHE A 54 -11.37 -18.85 12.43
N GLU A 55 -11.90 -20.07 12.32
CA GLU A 55 -12.68 -20.72 13.37
C GLU A 55 -11.79 -21.05 14.59
N ASP A 56 -10.59 -21.57 14.34
CA ASP A 56 -9.62 -21.89 15.39
C ASP A 56 -9.16 -20.62 16.12
N VAL A 57 -8.84 -19.56 15.38
CA VAL A 57 -8.44 -18.27 15.96
C VAL A 57 -9.57 -17.63 16.77
N SER A 58 -10.80 -17.69 16.26
CA SER A 58 -11.98 -17.17 16.94
C SER A 58 -12.22 -17.91 18.26
N ALA A 59 -12.16 -19.24 18.25
CA ALA A 59 -12.32 -20.08 19.43
C ALA A 59 -11.24 -19.80 20.49
N GLN A 60 -9.97 -19.73 20.07
CA GLN A 60 -8.84 -19.49 20.97
C GLN A 60 -8.91 -18.10 21.63
N ASN A 61 -9.33 -17.08 20.88
CA ASN A 61 -9.53 -15.73 21.41
C ASN A 61 -10.67 -15.68 22.43
N GLN A 62 -11.80 -16.35 22.16
CA GLN A 62 -12.92 -16.42 23.10
C GLN A 62 -12.55 -17.17 24.39
N GLN A 63 -11.79 -18.26 24.29
CA GLN A 63 -11.34 -19.03 25.45
C GLN A 63 -10.32 -18.25 26.29
N SER A 64 -9.40 -17.52 25.65
CA SER A 64 -8.46 -16.64 26.33
C SER A 64 -9.17 -15.52 27.11
N GLN A 65 -10.25 -14.95 26.55
CA GLN A 65 -11.08 -13.95 27.22
C GLN A 65 -11.87 -14.51 28.41
N LYS A 66 -12.29 -15.78 28.35
CA LYS A 66 -12.97 -16.47 29.47
C LYS A 66 -12.00 -16.82 30.61
N ASN A 67 -10.77 -17.22 30.29
CA ASN A 67 -9.76 -17.60 31.29
C ASN A 67 -9.09 -16.40 31.97
N SER A 68 -9.30 -15.18 31.45
CA SER A 68 -8.77 -13.94 32.01
C SER A 68 -9.78 -13.19 32.89
N LYS A 69 -10.93 -13.80 33.20
CA LYS A 69 -11.93 -13.35 34.17
C LYS A 69 -11.96 -14.24 35.40
#